data_AF-A0A6J4VDU9-F1
#
_entry.id   AF-A0A6J4VDU9-F1
#
_cell.length_a   1.000
_cell.length_b   1.000
_cell.length_c   1.000
_cell.angle_alpha   90.00
_cell.angle_beta   90.00
_cell.angle_gamma   90.00
#
_symmetry.space_group_name_H-M   'P 1'
#
loop_
_entity.id
_entity.type
_entity.pdbx_description
1 polymer ?
#
loop_
_entity_poly.entity_id
_entity_poly.type
_entity_poly.pdbx_seq_one_letter_code
_entity_poly.pdbx_strand_id
1 'polypeptide(L)'
;MNEQEPGGAGGGSRFDPTRYLRQLRGRGGTTDYLDVKWRLVWLRSEHPDAQIVTEHISITPEMAIFKATVTIPGGGSASGYGSETPKDFGDFLEKAETKALGRALIAIGYGTQFAQEFGEDEAPD
;
A
#
# COMPACT_ATOMS: atom_id res chain seq x y z
N MET A 1 49.87 9.71 -21.35
CA MET A 1 48.66 9.05 -21.86
C MET A 1 47.58 9.28 -20.83
N ASN A 2 46.60 10.10 -21.16
CA ASN A 2 45.43 10.37 -20.34
C ASN A 2 44.40 9.29 -20.63
N GLU A 3 44.05 8.50 -19.62
CA GLU A 3 42.81 7.72 -19.62
C GLU A 3 41.98 8.26 -18.47
N GLN A 4 41.15 9.26 -18.80
CA GLN A 4 40.03 9.66 -17.97
C GLN A 4 38.93 8.63 -18.20
N GLU A 5 38.60 7.86 -17.15
CA GLU A 5 37.39 7.06 -17.14
C GLU A 5 36.17 8.00 -17.17
N PRO A 6 35.13 7.70 -17.98
CA PRO A 6 33.97 8.57 -18.07
C PRO A 6 33.16 8.47 -16.78
N GLY A 7 32.88 9.64 -16.19
CA GLY A 7 32.08 9.80 -14.99
C GLY A 7 30.73 9.08 -15.10
N GLY A 8 30.46 8.21 -14.13
CA GLY A 8 29.15 7.62 -13.92
C GLY A 8 28.14 8.72 -13.60
N ALA A 9 27.20 8.92 -14.53
CA ALA A 9 26.02 9.75 -14.34
C ALA A 9 25.26 9.32 -13.07
N GLY A 10 24.82 10.31 -12.28
CA GLY A 10 24.21 10.11 -10.97
C GLY A 10 23.08 9.08 -10.95
N GLY A 11 23.35 7.93 -10.33
CA GLY A 11 22.34 6.94 -10.00
C GLY A 11 21.49 7.44 -8.85
N GLY A 12 20.36 8.09 -9.15
CA GLY A 12 19.30 8.27 -8.17
C GLY A 12 18.92 6.89 -7.64
N SER A 13 19.16 6.63 -6.35
CA SER A 13 18.90 5.31 -5.77
C SER A 13 17.42 4.96 -5.94
N ARG A 14 17.12 3.82 -6.56
CA ARG A 14 15.77 3.22 -6.60
C ARG A 14 15.17 3.23 -5.19
N PHE A 15 13.87 3.52 -5.08
CA PHE A 15 13.19 3.52 -3.79
C PHE A 15 13.39 2.17 -3.07
N ASP A 16 13.82 2.22 -1.82
CA ASP A 16 14.08 1.05 -0.99
C ASP A 16 12.98 0.95 0.10
N PRO A 17 11.96 0.08 -0.09
CA PRO A 17 10.84 -0.04 0.85
C PRO A 17 11.27 -0.56 2.23
N THR A 18 12.40 -1.24 2.34
CA THR A 18 12.85 -1.85 3.61
C THR A 18 13.17 -0.80 4.68
N ARG A 19 13.54 0.41 4.26
CA ARG A 19 13.84 1.56 5.14
C ARG A 19 12.62 2.15 5.84
N TYR A 20 11.44 1.76 5.39
CA TYR A 20 10.16 2.31 5.85
C TYR A 20 9.26 1.25 6.49
N LEU A 21 9.78 0.03 6.70
CA LEU A 21 9.08 -1.02 7.43
C LEU A 21 8.94 -0.63 8.90
N ARG A 22 7.76 -0.93 9.44
CA ARG A 22 7.47 -0.88 10.87
C ARG A 22 7.02 -2.24 11.35
N GLN A 23 7.36 -2.56 12.59
CA GLN A 23 6.89 -3.79 13.22
C GLN A 23 5.53 -3.56 13.87
N LEU A 24 4.54 -4.34 13.45
CA LEU A 24 3.27 -4.50 14.15
C LEU A 24 3.41 -5.61 15.18
N ARG A 25 2.86 -5.42 16.39
CA ARG A 25 2.75 -6.46 17.40
C ARG A 25 1.32 -7.01 17.40
N GLY A 26 1.17 -8.31 17.21
CA GLY A 26 -0.10 -9.04 17.33
C GLY A 26 0.02 -10.20 18.32
N ARG A 27 -1.07 -10.98 18.48
CA ARG A 27 -1.08 -12.14 19.41
C ARG A 27 -0.06 -13.22 19.02
N GLY A 28 0.31 -13.30 17.74
CA GLY A 28 1.26 -14.29 17.19
C GLY A 28 2.72 -13.82 17.06
N GLY A 29 3.06 -12.59 17.47
CA GLY A 29 4.42 -12.05 17.35
C GLY A 29 4.49 -10.70 16.64
N THR A 30 5.64 -10.41 16.02
CA THR A 30 5.87 -9.18 15.26
C THR A 30 5.82 -9.43 13.76
N THR A 31 5.03 -8.63 13.05
CA THR A 31 4.93 -8.67 11.58
C THR A 31 5.43 -7.34 10.99
N ASP A 32 6.26 -7.44 9.95
CA ASP A 32 6.70 -6.26 9.20
C ASP A 32 5.54 -5.71 8.34
N TYR A 33 5.32 -4.41 8.45
CA TYR A 33 4.27 -3.69 7.76
C TYR A 33 4.84 -2.47 7.04
N LEU A 34 4.40 -2.26 5.80
CA LEU A 34 4.73 -1.06 5.02
C LEU A 34 3.49 -0.20 4.88
N ASP A 35 3.47 1.01 5.44
CA ASP A 35 2.31 1.91 5.31
C ASP A 35 1.93 2.20 3.86
N VAL A 36 0.62 2.36 3.60
CA VAL A 36 0.08 2.70 2.27
C VAL A 36 0.77 3.91 1.66
N LYS A 37 1.11 4.94 2.46
CA LYS A 37 1.85 6.11 1.99
C LYS A 37 3.20 5.74 1.34
N TRP A 38 3.92 4.78 1.90
CA TRP A 38 5.22 4.36 1.39
C TRP A 38 5.08 3.46 0.17
N ARG A 39 3.99 2.68 0.08
CA ARG A 39 3.62 1.94 -1.14
C ARG A 39 3.30 2.88 -2.30
N LEU A 40 2.62 3.99 -2.02
CA LEU A 40 2.34 5.03 -3.01
C LEU A 40 3.61 5.71 -3.49
N VAL A 41 4.53 6.06 -2.57
CA VAL A 41 5.84 6.62 -2.95
C VAL A 41 6.62 5.63 -3.80
N TRP A 42 6.64 4.34 -3.43
CA TRP A 42 7.28 3.30 -4.20
C TRP A 42 6.67 3.19 -5.62
N LEU A 43 5.36 3.04 -5.73
CA LEU A 43 4.65 2.99 -7.01
C LEU A 43 4.98 4.21 -7.87
N ARG A 44 4.90 5.42 -7.30
CA ARG A 44 5.15 6.68 -8.03
C ARG A 44 6.60 6.84 -8.46
N SER A 45 7.54 6.21 -7.76
CA SER A 45 8.95 6.22 -8.14
C SER A 45 9.25 5.36 -9.37
N GLU A 46 8.45 4.32 -9.64
CA GLU A 46 8.64 3.41 -10.77
C GLU A 46 7.64 3.65 -11.92
N HIS A 47 6.39 3.96 -11.57
CA HIS A 47 5.27 4.20 -12.48
C HIS A 47 4.56 5.51 -12.09
N PRO A 48 5.17 6.67 -12.39
CA PRO A 48 4.56 7.97 -12.12
C PRO A 48 3.21 8.14 -12.84
N ASP A 49 2.99 7.42 -13.93
CA ASP A 49 1.79 7.40 -14.77
C ASP A 49 0.71 6.39 -14.30
N ALA A 50 0.96 5.61 -13.24
CA ALA A 50 -0.04 4.67 -12.73
C ALA A 50 -1.35 5.38 -12.33
N GLN A 51 -2.49 4.80 -12.69
CA GLN A 51 -3.80 5.31 -12.34
C GLN A 51 -4.31 4.62 -11.08
N ILE A 52 -4.93 5.41 -10.19
CA ILE A 52 -5.56 4.93 -8.97
C ILE A 52 -6.98 5.45 -8.96
N VAL A 53 -7.94 4.54 -8.83
CA VAL A 53 -9.37 4.87 -8.73
C VAL A 53 -9.90 4.24 -7.45
N THR A 54 -10.56 5.04 -6.62
CA THR A 54 -11.30 4.56 -5.44
C THR A 54 -12.79 4.80 -5.64
N GLU A 55 -13.60 3.84 -5.22
CA GLU A 55 -15.05 3.85 -5.36
C GLU A 55 -15.66 3.46 -4.01
N HIS A 56 -16.62 4.26 -3.51
CA HIS A 56 -17.46 3.82 -2.40
C HIS A 56 -18.50 2.83 -2.93
N ILE A 57 -18.47 1.60 -2.41
CA ILE A 57 -19.40 0.54 -2.80
C ILE A 57 -20.65 0.59 -1.93
N SER A 58 -20.48 0.89 -0.64
CA SER A 58 -21.57 1.09 0.31
C SER A 58 -21.11 2.00 1.44
N ILE A 59 -21.95 2.94 1.84
CA ILE A 59 -21.77 3.75 3.05
C ILE A 59 -23.09 3.75 3.80
N THR A 60 -23.08 3.20 5.02
CA THR A 60 -24.20 3.23 5.96
C THR A 60 -23.69 3.71 7.32
N PRO A 61 -24.59 4.04 8.28
CA PRO A 61 -24.18 4.34 9.64
C PRO A 61 -23.43 3.20 10.34
N GLU A 62 -23.54 1.96 9.85
CA GLU A 62 -22.95 0.76 10.46
C GLU A 62 -21.67 0.29 9.75
N MET A 63 -21.45 0.66 8.48
CA MET A 63 -20.34 0.14 7.69
C MET A 63 -20.00 1.02 6.48
N ALA A 64 -18.71 1.08 6.17
CA ALA A 64 -18.21 1.60 4.91
C ALA A 64 -17.51 0.47 4.13
N ILE A 65 -17.76 0.38 2.83
CA ILE A 65 -17.08 -0.55 1.91
C ILE A 65 -16.57 0.25 0.72
N PHE A 66 -15.28 0.13 0.45
CA PHE A 66 -14.61 0.75 -0.68
C PHE A 66 -13.96 -0.30 -1.57
N LYS A 67 -13.82 0.03 -2.85
CA LYS A 67 -12.99 -0.67 -3.81
C LYS A 67 -11.93 0.31 -4.31
N ALA A 68 -10.68 -0.12 -4.34
CA ALA A 68 -9.61 0.58 -5.04
C ALA A 68 -9.17 -0.25 -6.25
N THR A 69 -8.81 0.41 -7.34
CA THR A 69 -8.19 -0.18 -8.52
C THR A 69 -6.93 0.60 -8.86
N VAL A 70 -5.81 -0.11 -9.00
CA VAL A 70 -4.52 0.45 -9.42
C VAL A 70 -4.16 -0.15 -10.78
N THR A 71 -3.86 0.71 -11.74
CA THR A 71 -3.52 0.32 -13.12
C THR A 71 -2.19 0.96 -13.51
N ILE A 72 -1.26 0.15 -14.02
CA ILE A 72 0.02 0.62 -14.57
C ILE A 72 -0.11 0.57 -16.10
N PRO A 73 -0.07 1.69 -16.82
CA PRO A 73 -0.16 1.70 -18.28
C PRO A 73 0.90 0.79 -18.92
N GLY A 74 0.48 -0.13 -19.81
CA GLY A 74 1.37 -1.12 -20.43
C GLY A 74 1.87 -2.23 -19.50
N GLY A 75 1.48 -2.21 -18.22
CA GLY A 75 1.75 -3.25 -17.24
C GLY A 75 0.50 -4.06 -16.93
N GLY A 76 0.03 -4.01 -15.68
CA GLY A 76 -1.14 -4.73 -15.21
C GLY A 76 -2.13 -3.84 -14.45
N SER A 77 -3.18 -4.47 -13.94
CA SER A 77 -4.16 -3.82 -13.06
C SER A 77 -4.55 -4.77 -11.94
N ALA A 78 -4.75 -4.24 -10.74
CA ALA A 78 -5.27 -4.99 -9.61
C ALA A 78 -6.29 -4.16 -8.82
N SER A 79 -7.20 -4.85 -8.13
CA SER A 79 -8.18 -4.21 -7.26
C SER A 79 -8.11 -4.79 -5.85
N GLY A 80 -8.54 -3.98 -4.88
CA GLY A 80 -8.67 -4.37 -3.48
C GLY A 80 -9.95 -3.80 -2.89
N TYR A 81 -10.62 -4.58 -2.05
CA TYR A 81 -11.77 -4.12 -1.27
C TYR A 81 -11.36 -3.88 0.17
N GLY A 82 -11.90 -2.83 0.78
CA GLY A 82 -11.71 -2.51 2.20
C GLY A 82 -13.05 -2.23 2.84
N SER A 83 -13.25 -2.70 4.06
CA SER A 83 -14.44 -2.44 4.84
C SER A 83 -14.08 -2.15 6.29
N GLU A 84 -14.83 -1.26 6.91
CA GLU A 84 -14.69 -0.91 8.33
C GLU A 84 -16.06 -0.56 8.91
N THR A 85 -16.19 -0.66 10.22
CA THR A 85 -17.36 -0.21 10.97
C THR A 85 -16.98 0.94 11.92
N PRO A 86 -17.94 1.78 12.36
CA PRO A 86 -17.66 2.82 13.35
C PRO A 86 -17.21 2.28 14.72
N LYS A 87 -17.44 0.98 14.98
CA LYS A 87 -16.96 0.32 16.22
C LYS A 87 -15.46 0.09 16.20
N ASP A 88 -14.90 -0.10 15.02
CA ASP A 88 -13.46 -0.32 14.83
C ASP A 88 -12.73 1.03 14.94
N PHE A 89 -13.27 2.06 14.25
CA PHE A 89 -12.64 3.37 14.14
C PHE A 89 -13.67 4.50 14.01
N GLY A 90 -13.43 5.64 14.67
CA GLY A 90 -14.24 6.85 14.46
C GLY A 90 -14.15 7.42 13.04
N ASP A 91 -13.02 7.18 12.36
CA ASP A 91 -12.71 7.54 10.97
C ASP A 91 -12.87 6.34 10.01
N PHE A 92 -13.90 5.50 10.22
CA PHE A 92 -14.08 4.24 9.49
C PHE A 92 -14.21 4.39 7.97
N LEU A 93 -14.69 5.54 7.45
CA LEU A 93 -14.77 5.78 6.01
C LEU A 93 -13.36 5.84 5.41
N GLU A 94 -12.50 6.70 5.97
CA GLU A 94 -11.12 6.91 5.53
C GLU A 94 -10.27 5.64 5.71
N LYS A 95 -10.52 4.89 6.78
CA LYS A 95 -9.87 3.60 7.03
C LYS A 95 -10.28 2.56 6.00
N ALA A 96 -11.56 2.45 5.66
CA ALA A 96 -12.05 1.50 4.66
C ALA A 96 -11.45 1.80 3.27
N GLU A 97 -11.40 3.07 2.87
CA GLU A 97 -10.75 3.48 1.62
C GLU A 97 -9.23 3.17 1.64
N THR A 98 -8.55 3.49 2.73
CA THR A 98 -7.11 3.21 2.89
C THR A 98 -6.81 1.70 2.84
N LYS A 99 -7.66 0.88 3.49
CA LYS A 99 -7.57 -0.59 3.47
C LYS A 99 -7.77 -1.13 2.05
N ALA A 100 -8.75 -0.62 1.32
CA ALA A 100 -8.98 -0.98 -0.08
C ALA A 100 -7.76 -0.67 -0.96
N LEU A 101 -7.21 0.54 -0.85
CA LEU A 101 -6.03 0.98 -1.58
C LEU A 101 -4.78 0.14 -1.23
N GLY A 102 -4.56 -0.12 0.06
CA GLY A 102 -3.47 -0.97 0.52
C GLY A 102 -3.49 -2.36 -0.08
N ARG A 103 -4.68 -2.99 -0.16
CA ARG A 103 -4.87 -4.31 -0.78
C ARG A 103 -4.64 -4.29 -2.29
N ALA A 104 -5.10 -3.26 -2.99
CA ALA A 104 -4.85 -3.11 -4.43
C ALA A 104 -3.36 -2.95 -4.74
N LEU A 105 -2.64 -2.15 -3.94
CA LEU A 105 -1.20 -1.95 -4.07
C LEU A 105 -0.41 -3.24 -3.82
N ILE A 106 -0.76 -4.04 -2.81
CA ILE A 106 -0.15 -5.36 -2.59
C ILE A 106 -0.34 -6.24 -3.81
N ALA A 107 -1.57 -6.31 -4.32
CA ALA A 107 -1.94 -7.20 -5.42
C ALA A 107 -1.20 -6.88 -6.73
N ILE A 108 -0.72 -5.65 -6.91
CA ILE A 108 0.09 -5.24 -8.07
C ILE A 108 1.60 -5.14 -7.75
N GLY A 109 2.05 -5.69 -6.63
CA GLY A 109 3.47 -5.86 -6.28
C GLY A 109 4.06 -4.80 -5.37
N TYR A 110 3.28 -3.80 -4.94
CA TYR A 110 3.69 -2.74 -4.01
C TYR A 110 3.26 -3.08 -2.58
N GLY A 111 3.70 -4.24 -2.11
CA GLY A 111 3.47 -4.73 -0.75
C GLY A 111 4.75 -5.28 -0.14
N THR A 112 4.69 -5.62 1.14
CA THR A 112 5.70 -6.46 1.77
C THR A 112 5.53 -7.88 1.20
N GLN A 113 6.54 -8.34 0.46
CA GLN A 113 6.47 -9.54 -0.39
C GLN A 113 6.10 -10.85 0.35
N PHE A 114 5.97 -10.80 1.69
CA PHE A 114 5.59 -11.92 2.57
C PHE A 114 4.85 -11.52 3.85
N ALA A 115 4.33 -10.29 4.01
CA ALA A 115 3.62 -9.98 5.26
C ALA A 115 2.24 -10.63 5.27
N GLN A 116 1.93 -11.28 6.39
CA GLN A 116 0.63 -11.84 6.74
C GLN A 116 -0.45 -10.75 6.92
N GLU A 117 -0.46 -9.69 6.12
CA GLU A 117 -1.36 -8.51 6.21
C GLU A 117 -2.85 -8.81 6.00
N PHE A 118 -3.19 -10.08 5.81
CA PHE A 118 -4.57 -10.55 5.80
C PHE A 118 -5.11 -10.92 7.20
N GLY A 119 -4.29 -10.83 8.26
CA GLY A 119 -4.73 -10.78 9.66
C GLY A 119 -4.06 -9.59 10.35
N GLU A 120 -4.69 -8.82 11.23
CA GLU A 120 -5.84 -9.06 12.08
C GLU A 120 -6.56 -7.71 12.27
N ASP A 121 -7.83 -7.64 11.87
CA ASP A 121 -8.80 -6.76 12.51
C ASP A 121 -9.22 -7.44 13.83
N GLU A 122 -8.34 -7.46 14.83
CA GLU A 122 -8.76 -7.79 16.20
C GLU A 122 -8.89 -6.46 16.94
N ALA A 123 -10.13 -5.99 17.06
CA ALA A 123 -10.46 -4.91 17.98
C ALA A 123 -9.95 -5.30 19.38
N PRO A 124 -9.28 -4.40 20.13
CA PRO A 124 -9.02 -4.64 21.53
C PRO A 124 -10.37 -4.80 22.26
N ASP A 125 -10.44 -5.78 23.18
CA ASP A 125 -11.59 -6.05 24.05
C ASP A 125 -12.13 -4.79 24.76
#